data_AF-A0A842UYP5-F1
#
_entry.id   AF-A0A842UYP5-F1
#
_cell.length_a   1.000
_cell.length_b   1.000
_cell.length_c   1.000
_cell.angle_alpha   90.00
_cell.angle_beta   90.00
_cell.angle_gamma   90.00
#
_symmetry.space_group_name_H-M   'P 1'
#
loop_
_entity.id
_entity.type
_entity.pdbx_description
1 polymer ?
#
loop_
_entity_poly.entity_id
_entity_poly.type
_entity_poly.pdbx_seq_one_letter_code
_entity_poly.pdbx_strand_id
1 'polypeptide(L)'
;MIRTLLLTAVFMLGCLTTLLAVDHLMLVPQTTANTETANPGSSCLVPNPFDELPAERESPSDWVKQEKIHVYDDRVVIDLENPEWAAFTDTNSMDPVIDEHANAIQLRPSSPVQLKVGDIISYDSAYAEGTIIHRIIEIGHDGEWFCRVKGDNNPLSDPGKVRFDQIKRVLVAVIY
;
A
#
# COMPACT_ATOMS: atom_id res chain seq x y z
N MET A 1 53.58 15.13 -0.18
CA MET A 1 52.78 16.22 0.44
C MET A 1 52.01 17.09 -0.56
N ILE A 2 52.42 17.20 -1.83
CA ILE A 2 51.73 18.06 -2.84
C ILE A 2 50.39 17.46 -3.35
N ARG A 3 50.22 16.13 -3.35
CA ARG A 3 48.98 15.48 -3.82
C ARG A 3 47.76 15.68 -2.91
N THR A 4 47.98 15.82 -1.61
CA THR A 4 46.87 15.97 -0.63
C THR A 4 46.28 17.39 -0.65
N LEU A 5 47.10 18.40 -0.97
CA LEU A 5 46.68 19.80 -1.02
C LEU A 5 45.78 20.12 -2.23
N LEU A 6 45.94 19.38 -3.34
CA LEU A 6 45.14 19.57 -4.55
C LEU A 6 43.73 18.98 -4.41
N LEU A 7 43.57 17.90 -3.63
CA LEU A 7 42.29 17.23 -3.43
C LEU A 7 41.34 18.04 -2.53
N THR A 8 41.88 18.73 -1.52
CA THR A 8 41.08 19.59 -0.62
C THR A 8 40.61 20.87 -1.30
N ALA A 9 41.35 21.38 -2.29
CA ALA A 9 40.95 22.59 -3.04
C ALA A 9 39.75 22.34 -3.98
N VAL A 10 39.65 21.16 -4.58
CA VAL A 10 38.51 20.79 -5.45
C VAL A 10 37.22 20.59 -4.64
N PHE A 11 37.33 20.06 -3.41
CA PHE A 11 36.16 19.82 -2.55
C PHE A 11 35.53 21.13 -2.03
N MET A 12 36.34 22.15 -1.76
CA MET A 12 35.83 23.46 -1.30
C MET A 12 35.21 24.29 -2.44
N LEU A 13 35.61 24.07 -3.70
CA LEU A 13 35.04 24.78 -4.85
C LEU A 13 33.67 24.21 -5.27
N GLY A 14 33.40 22.93 -5.01
CA GLY A 14 32.10 22.29 -5.27
C GLY A 14 31.01 22.60 -4.24
N CYS A 15 31.38 23.04 -3.03
CA CYS A 15 30.41 23.41 -1.98
C CYS A 15 29.92 24.87 -2.09
N LEU A 16 30.63 25.72 -2.85
CA LEU A 16 30.26 27.12 -3.03
C LEU A 16 29.29 27.33 -4.21
N THR A 17 29.22 26.38 -5.16
CA THR A 17 28.30 26.45 -6.30
C THR A 17 26.89 25.93 -6.00
N THR A 18 26.70 25.17 -4.93
CA THR A 18 25.37 24.71 -4.48
C THR A 18 24.64 25.72 -3.60
N LEU A 19 25.35 26.71 -3.03
CA LEU A 19 24.73 27.77 -2.21
C LEU A 19 24.18 28.95 -3.04
N LEU A 20 24.55 29.08 -4.31
CA LEU A 20 24.09 30.19 -5.18
C LEU A 20 22.93 29.81 -6.12
N ALA A 21 22.43 28.57 -6.06
CA ALA A 21 21.36 28.08 -6.94
C ALA A 21 19.96 28.09 -6.30
N VAL A 22 19.81 28.53 -5.04
CA VAL A 22 18.53 28.44 -4.30
C VAL A 22 17.75 29.77 -4.30
N ASP A 23 18.34 30.89 -4.70
CA ASP A 23 17.72 32.22 -4.57
C ASP A 23 17.01 32.77 -5.83
N HIS A 24 16.84 31.97 -6.89
CA HIS A 24 16.26 32.48 -8.16
C HIS A 24 15.03 31.72 -8.68
N LEU A 25 14.21 31.13 -7.82
CA LEU A 25 12.92 30.56 -8.26
C LEU A 25 11.77 30.81 -7.28
N MET A 26 11.48 32.08 -7.00
CA MET A 26 10.22 32.50 -6.35
C MET A 26 9.66 33.74 -7.05
N LEU A 27 9.10 33.54 -8.25
CA LEU A 27 8.17 34.50 -8.87
C LEU A 27 7.22 33.74 -9.79
N VAL A 28 6.25 33.06 -9.19
CA VAL A 28 5.01 32.70 -9.87
C VAL A 28 4.08 33.92 -9.75
N PRO A 29 3.67 34.55 -10.85
CA PRO A 29 2.72 35.66 -10.83
C PRO A 29 1.38 35.18 -10.25
N GLN A 30 0.85 35.90 -9.28
CA GLN A 30 -0.52 35.69 -8.82
C GLN A 30 -1.47 36.07 -9.95
N THR A 31 -2.13 35.05 -10.49
CA THR A 31 -3.23 35.19 -11.44
C THR A 31 -4.31 36.08 -10.83
N THR A 32 -4.70 37.05 -11.63
CA THR A 32 -5.69 38.08 -11.39
C THR A 32 -6.98 37.54 -10.78
N ALA A 33 -7.41 38.18 -9.70
CA ALA A 33 -8.75 38.09 -9.16
C ALA A 33 -9.78 38.42 -10.25
N ASN A 34 -10.49 37.40 -10.72
CA ASN A 34 -11.72 37.61 -11.47
C ASN A 34 -12.76 38.14 -10.47
N THR A 35 -13.18 39.39 -10.66
CA THR A 35 -14.35 39.95 -10.01
C THR A 35 -15.58 39.23 -10.56
N GLU A 36 -15.98 38.16 -9.88
CA GLU A 36 -17.24 37.49 -10.12
C GLU A 36 -18.36 38.39 -9.61
N THR A 37 -19.14 38.93 -10.54
CA THR A 37 -20.37 39.66 -10.25
C THR A 37 -21.31 38.71 -9.52
N ALA A 38 -21.46 38.93 -8.20
CA ALA A 38 -22.37 38.20 -7.34
C ALA A 38 -23.80 38.29 -7.91
N ASN A 39 -24.29 37.18 -8.44
CA ASN A 39 -25.69 36.98 -8.78
C ASN A 39 -26.46 36.78 -7.46
N PRO A 40 -27.37 37.67 -7.03
CA PRO A 40 -28.06 37.57 -5.74
C PRO A 40 -29.13 36.46 -5.67
N GLY A 41 -29.05 35.46 -6.57
CA GLY A 41 -29.92 34.29 -6.63
C GLY A 41 -29.21 32.94 -6.49
N SER A 42 -27.89 32.92 -6.27
CA SER A 42 -27.18 31.66 -6.04
C SER A 42 -27.48 31.17 -4.62
N SER A 43 -28.52 30.33 -4.53
CA SER A 43 -28.74 29.44 -3.40
C SER A 43 -27.41 28.88 -2.92
N CYS A 44 -27.10 29.04 -1.63
CA CYS A 44 -26.04 28.31 -0.97
C CYS A 44 -26.39 26.82 -1.02
N LEU A 45 -26.13 26.17 -2.15
CA LEU A 45 -26.18 24.73 -2.27
C LEU A 45 -25.01 24.23 -1.42
N VAL A 46 -25.31 23.83 -0.20
CA VAL A 46 -24.37 23.04 0.60
C VAL A 46 -24.10 21.79 -0.23
N PRO A 47 -22.85 21.56 -0.72
CA PRO A 47 -22.55 20.37 -1.49
C PRO A 47 -22.92 19.16 -0.64
N ASN A 48 -23.68 18.24 -1.22
CA ASN A 48 -24.06 17.03 -0.50
C ASN A 48 -22.78 16.19 -0.32
N PRO A 49 -22.41 15.83 0.92
CA PRO A 49 -21.18 15.09 1.20
C PRO A 49 -21.13 13.70 0.56
N PHE A 50 -22.24 13.24 -0.05
CA PHE A 50 -22.34 11.98 -0.78
C PHE A 50 -22.30 12.14 -2.31
N ASP A 51 -22.17 13.36 -2.84
CA ASP A 51 -22.09 13.60 -4.30
C ASP A 51 -20.69 13.26 -4.86
N GLU A 52 -19.64 13.36 -4.03
CA GLU A 52 -18.29 12.94 -4.39
C GLU A 52 -18.06 11.50 -3.96
N LEU A 53 -18.10 10.58 -4.91
CA LEU A 53 -17.69 9.20 -4.65
C LEU A 53 -16.19 9.16 -4.39
N PRO A 54 -15.73 8.41 -3.37
CA PRO A 54 -14.32 8.19 -3.17
C PRO A 54 -13.71 7.51 -4.40
N ALA A 55 -12.43 7.80 -4.65
CA ALA A 55 -11.70 7.12 -5.71
C ALA A 55 -11.67 5.60 -5.44
N GLU A 56 -12.05 4.82 -6.45
CA GLU A 56 -11.98 3.35 -6.40
C GLU A 56 -10.54 2.89 -6.15
N ARG A 57 -10.39 1.83 -5.35
CA ARG A 57 -9.08 1.23 -5.04
C ARG A 57 -9.19 -0.28 -5.21
N GLU A 58 -8.12 -0.88 -5.70
CA GLU A 58 -8.03 -2.34 -5.85
C GLU A 58 -8.26 -3.04 -4.50
N SER A 59 -9.30 -3.86 -4.44
CA SER A 59 -9.70 -4.66 -3.28
C SER A 59 -9.21 -6.10 -3.40
N PRO A 60 -9.18 -6.88 -2.30
CA PRO A 60 -8.89 -8.31 -2.37
C PRO A 60 -9.81 -9.05 -3.35
N SER A 61 -9.30 -10.11 -3.97
CA SER A 61 -10.07 -10.95 -4.87
C SER A 61 -11.12 -11.77 -4.14
N ASP A 62 -12.12 -12.23 -4.89
CA ASP A 62 -13.15 -13.14 -4.38
C ASP A 62 -12.63 -14.59 -4.29
N TRP A 63 -11.86 -14.86 -3.23
CA TRP A 63 -11.27 -16.17 -2.90
C TRP A 63 -12.29 -17.17 -2.33
N VAL A 64 -13.39 -16.69 -1.74
CA VAL A 64 -14.41 -17.51 -1.09
C VAL A 64 -15.77 -17.14 -1.66
N LYS A 65 -16.26 -17.96 -2.58
CA LYS A 65 -17.56 -17.75 -3.21
C LYS A 65 -18.68 -17.75 -2.18
N GLN A 66 -19.69 -16.92 -2.40
CA GLN A 66 -20.81 -16.78 -1.48
C GLN A 66 -21.51 -18.12 -1.19
N GLU A 67 -21.61 -19.04 -2.17
CA GLU A 67 -22.19 -20.38 -1.94
C GLU A 67 -21.42 -21.26 -0.94
N LYS A 68 -20.20 -20.86 -0.53
CA LYS A 68 -19.39 -21.52 0.50
C LYS A 68 -19.61 -20.95 1.89
N ILE A 69 -20.42 -19.90 2.04
CA ILE A 69 -20.68 -19.21 3.29
C ILE A 69 -22.11 -19.51 3.74
N HIS A 70 -22.25 -20.24 4.84
CA HIS A 70 -23.53 -20.66 5.40
C HIS A 70 -23.74 -19.99 6.75
N VAL A 71 -24.86 -19.29 6.90
CA VAL A 71 -25.25 -18.65 8.15
C VAL A 71 -26.49 -19.37 8.69
N TYR A 72 -26.36 -19.90 9.90
CA TYR A 72 -27.42 -20.55 10.65
C TYR A 72 -27.71 -19.76 11.93
N ASP A 73 -28.78 -20.10 12.64
CA ASP A 73 -29.20 -19.40 13.86
C ASP A 73 -28.15 -19.47 14.98
N ASP A 74 -27.30 -20.51 14.99
CA ASP A 74 -26.33 -20.80 16.04
C ASP A 74 -24.86 -20.73 15.60
N ARG A 75 -24.59 -20.63 14.29
CA ARG A 75 -23.22 -20.68 13.76
C ARG A 75 -23.09 -20.11 12.35
N VAL A 76 -21.85 -19.78 12.00
CA VAL A 76 -21.41 -19.53 10.62
C VAL A 76 -20.47 -20.65 10.21
N VAL A 77 -20.66 -21.22 9.02
CA VAL A 77 -19.79 -22.25 8.44
C VAL A 77 -19.26 -21.73 7.11
N ILE A 78 -17.93 -21.77 6.94
CA ILE A 78 -17.27 -21.41 5.69
C ILE A 78 -16.53 -22.65 5.17
N ASP A 79 -16.96 -23.17 4.01
CA ASP A 79 -16.40 -24.37 3.40
C ASP A 79 -15.09 -24.03 2.66
N LEU A 80 -13.96 -24.37 3.28
CA LEU A 80 -12.63 -24.07 2.77
C LEU A 80 -11.75 -25.33 2.66
N GLU A 81 -10.90 -25.38 1.64
CA GLU A 81 -9.90 -26.43 1.49
C GLU A 81 -8.58 -26.00 2.15
N ASN A 82 -8.15 -26.76 3.17
CA ASN A 82 -6.89 -26.54 3.90
C ASN A 82 -6.69 -25.09 4.44
N PRO A 83 -7.68 -24.51 5.15
CA PRO A 83 -7.54 -23.21 5.76
C PRO A 83 -6.51 -23.22 6.90
N GLU A 84 -5.86 -22.09 7.13
CA GLU A 84 -5.02 -21.87 8.31
C GLU A 84 -5.50 -20.64 9.07
N TRP A 85 -5.55 -20.78 10.39
CA TRP A 85 -5.79 -19.68 11.30
C TRP A 85 -4.49 -18.92 11.58
N ALA A 86 -4.57 -17.59 11.64
CA ALA A 86 -3.45 -16.74 12.00
C ALA A 86 -3.85 -15.66 12.99
N ALA A 87 -2.89 -15.28 13.82
CA ALA A 87 -2.90 -14.12 14.71
C ALA A 87 -1.75 -13.18 14.34
N PHE A 88 -1.79 -11.95 14.82
CA PHE A 88 -0.88 -10.88 14.41
C PHE A 88 -0.12 -10.29 15.58
N THR A 89 1.07 -9.75 15.28
CA THR A 89 1.82 -8.90 16.21
C THR A 89 1.41 -7.45 15.95
N ASP A 90 1.24 -6.65 17.01
CA ASP A 90 0.94 -5.22 16.90
C ASP A 90 2.13 -4.44 16.30
N THR A 91 2.16 -4.34 14.98
CA THR A 91 3.13 -3.53 14.22
C THR A 91 2.52 -2.25 13.67
N ASN A 92 1.20 -2.08 13.76
CA ASN A 92 0.39 -1.01 13.15
C ASN A 92 0.51 -0.91 11.61
N SER A 93 1.21 -1.82 10.92
CA SER A 93 1.51 -1.68 9.49
C SER A 93 0.31 -1.93 8.58
N MET A 94 -0.66 -2.69 9.09
CA MET A 94 -1.87 -3.09 8.37
C MET A 94 -3.13 -2.40 8.89
N ASP A 95 -3.01 -1.40 9.77
CA ASP A 95 -4.15 -0.58 10.17
C ASP A 95 -4.78 0.08 8.93
N PRO A 96 -6.11 0.22 8.87
CA PRO A 96 -7.09 -0.22 9.88
C PRO A 96 -7.63 -1.65 9.63
N VAL A 97 -6.99 -2.46 8.79
CA VAL A 97 -7.56 -3.70 8.25
C VAL A 97 -7.32 -4.92 9.15
N ILE A 98 -6.20 -4.99 9.88
CA ILE A 98 -5.94 -6.04 10.86
C ILE A 98 -5.01 -5.49 11.94
N ASP A 99 -5.20 -5.97 13.17
CA ASP A 99 -4.41 -5.62 14.35
C ASP A 99 -4.27 -6.87 15.27
N GLU A 100 -3.54 -6.79 16.38
CA GLU A 100 -3.16 -7.92 17.23
C GLU A 100 -4.32 -8.74 17.82
N HIS A 101 -5.52 -8.15 17.90
CA HIS A 101 -6.72 -8.83 18.38
C HIS A 101 -7.56 -9.48 17.26
N ALA A 102 -7.23 -9.18 15.99
CA ALA A 102 -7.92 -9.77 14.86
C ALA A 102 -7.51 -11.23 14.67
N ASN A 103 -8.48 -12.06 14.28
CA ASN A 103 -8.28 -13.44 13.87
C ASN A 103 -8.44 -13.53 12.36
N ALA A 104 -7.51 -14.21 11.69
CA ALA A 104 -7.53 -14.37 10.26
C ALA A 104 -7.67 -15.82 9.83
N ILE A 105 -8.36 -16.03 8.72
CA ILE A 105 -8.34 -17.29 7.97
C ILE A 105 -7.62 -17.06 6.65
N GLN A 106 -6.67 -17.94 6.32
CA GLN A 106 -5.84 -17.81 5.13
C GLN A 106 -5.77 -19.11 4.30
N LEU A 107 -5.71 -18.97 2.98
CA LEU A 107 -5.60 -20.08 2.03
C LEU A 107 -4.23 -20.09 1.34
N ARG A 108 -3.72 -21.28 1.03
CA ARG A 108 -2.50 -21.41 0.21
C ARG A 108 -2.85 -21.21 -1.27
N PRO A 109 -2.27 -20.23 -1.98
CA PRO A 109 -2.44 -20.12 -3.42
C PRO A 109 -1.75 -21.31 -4.10
N SER A 110 -2.37 -21.90 -5.12
CA SER A 110 -1.81 -23.01 -5.89
C SER A 110 -0.94 -22.55 -7.05
N SER A 111 -1.10 -21.31 -7.51
CA SER A 111 -0.32 -20.74 -8.62
C SER A 111 -0.31 -19.20 -8.61
N PRO A 112 0.67 -18.56 -9.26
CA PRO A 112 0.76 -17.10 -9.32
C PRO A 112 -0.42 -16.42 -10.02
N VAL A 113 -1.09 -17.12 -10.95
CA VAL A 113 -2.22 -16.57 -11.73
C VAL A 113 -3.48 -16.35 -10.87
N GLN A 114 -3.55 -16.97 -9.69
CA GLN A 114 -4.67 -16.73 -8.76
C GLN A 114 -4.52 -15.41 -8.01
N LEU A 115 -3.29 -14.91 -7.86
CA LEU A 115 -3.00 -13.69 -7.12
C LEU A 115 -3.29 -12.47 -7.97
N LYS A 116 -3.90 -11.46 -7.37
CA LYS A 116 -4.20 -10.17 -8.01
C LYS A 116 -3.74 -9.01 -7.15
N VAL A 117 -3.60 -7.85 -7.80
CA VAL A 117 -3.42 -6.57 -7.08
C VAL A 117 -4.63 -6.39 -6.16
N GLY A 118 -4.38 -5.95 -4.92
CA GLY A 118 -5.40 -5.82 -3.89
C GLY A 118 -5.46 -6.99 -2.89
N ASP A 119 -4.99 -8.19 -3.26
CA ASP A 119 -4.92 -9.33 -2.32
C ASP A 119 -3.97 -9.02 -1.15
N ILE A 120 -4.30 -9.50 0.05
CA ILE A 120 -3.42 -9.43 1.22
C ILE A 120 -2.78 -10.79 1.42
N ILE A 121 -1.45 -10.83 1.46
CA ILE A 121 -0.70 -12.09 1.47
C ILE A 121 0.26 -12.15 2.64
N SER A 122 0.42 -13.35 3.20
CA SER A 122 1.54 -13.68 4.08
C SER A 122 2.71 -14.24 3.28
N TYR A 123 3.92 -13.78 3.57
CA TYR A 123 5.14 -14.17 2.84
C TYR A 123 6.39 -14.07 3.71
N ASP A 124 7.44 -14.79 3.31
CA ASP A 124 8.76 -14.68 3.91
C ASP A 124 9.59 -13.61 3.18
N SER A 125 10.05 -12.60 3.92
CA SER A 125 10.89 -11.54 3.37
C SER A 125 12.36 -11.94 3.35
N ALA A 126 13.10 -11.48 2.34
CA ALA A 126 14.56 -11.57 2.33
C ALA A 126 15.22 -10.50 3.23
N TYR A 127 14.44 -9.53 3.73
CA TYR A 127 14.92 -8.33 4.42
C TYR A 127 14.55 -8.28 5.90
N ALA A 128 13.71 -9.21 6.38
CA ALA A 128 13.27 -9.28 7.77
C ALA A 128 13.00 -10.73 8.17
N GLU A 129 13.16 -11.02 9.45
CA GLU A 129 12.87 -12.34 10.01
C GLU A 129 11.37 -12.50 10.27
N GLY A 130 10.86 -13.72 10.09
CA GLY A 130 9.46 -14.06 10.30
C GLY A 130 8.58 -13.86 9.06
N THR A 131 7.31 -14.24 9.20
CA THR A 131 6.30 -14.10 8.15
C THR A 131 5.63 -12.73 8.25
N ILE A 132 5.66 -11.98 7.16
CA ILE A 132 5.03 -10.66 7.04
C ILE A 132 3.70 -10.81 6.32
N ILE A 133 2.70 -9.99 6.65
CA ILE A 133 1.42 -9.93 5.95
C ILE A 133 1.17 -8.53 5.40
N HIS A 134 1.09 -8.35 4.08
CA HIS A 134 0.89 -7.05 3.43
C HIS A 134 0.08 -7.18 2.12
N ARG A 135 -0.42 -6.04 1.60
CA ARG A 135 -1.24 -6.00 0.39
C ARG A 135 -0.39 -5.96 -0.87
N ILE A 136 -0.74 -6.74 -1.89
CA ILE A 136 -0.18 -6.65 -3.23
C ILE A 136 -0.59 -5.32 -3.88
N ILE A 137 0.39 -4.52 -4.27
CA ILE A 137 0.18 -3.24 -4.96
C ILE A 137 0.59 -3.28 -6.44
N GLU A 138 1.39 -4.26 -6.83
CA GLU A 138 1.89 -4.42 -8.19
C GLU A 138 2.20 -5.89 -8.46
N ILE A 139 1.90 -6.36 -9.67
CA ILE A 139 2.33 -7.67 -10.19
C ILE A 139 3.12 -7.43 -11.47
N GLY A 140 4.23 -8.15 -11.63
CA GLY A 140 5.08 -8.03 -12.81
C GLY A 140 5.80 -9.32 -13.16
N HIS A 141 6.61 -9.24 -14.22
CA HIS A 141 7.41 -10.35 -14.70
C HIS A 141 8.77 -9.86 -15.17
N ASP A 142 9.87 -10.46 -14.70
CA ASP A 142 11.25 -10.11 -15.05
C ASP A 142 12.07 -11.31 -15.53
N GLY A 143 11.37 -12.30 -16.10
CA GLY A 143 11.88 -13.64 -16.37
C GLY A 143 11.17 -14.66 -15.47
N GLU A 144 10.76 -14.21 -14.28
CA GLU A 144 9.88 -14.92 -13.37
C GLU A 144 8.78 -13.98 -12.85
N TRP A 145 7.67 -14.56 -12.41
CA TRP A 145 6.60 -13.81 -11.75
C TRP A 145 7.11 -13.16 -10.46
N PHE A 146 6.65 -11.94 -10.19
CA PHE A 146 6.83 -11.30 -8.89
C PHE A 146 5.65 -10.40 -8.55
N CYS A 147 5.52 -10.07 -7.27
CA CYS A 147 4.72 -8.96 -6.81
C CYS A 147 5.53 -7.98 -5.96
N ARG A 148 4.99 -6.77 -5.81
CA ARG A 148 5.38 -5.81 -4.76
C ARG A 148 4.23 -5.68 -3.78
N VAL A 149 4.58 -5.56 -2.51
CA VAL A 149 3.63 -5.48 -1.42
C VAL A 149 3.87 -4.25 -0.56
N LYS A 150 2.86 -3.89 0.22
CA LYS A 150 2.90 -2.76 1.13
C LYS A 150 1.89 -2.96 2.26
N GLY A 151 2.28 -2.63 3.48
CA GLY A 151 1.34 -2.49 4.59
C GLY A 151 0.36 -1.34 4.36
N ASP A 152 -0.92 -1.55 4.64
CA ASP A 152 -1.97 -0.56 4.35
C ASP A 152 -1.70 0.80 5.01
N ASN A 153 -1.12 0.80 6.22
CA ASN A 153 -0.75 1.99 6.98
C ASN A 153 0.68 2.50 6.70
N ASN A 154 1.51 1.75 5.95
CA ASN A 154 2.88 2.18 5.68
C ASN A 154 2.91 3.36 4.68
N PRO A 155 3.90 4.26 4.72
CA PRO A 155 4.03 5.33 3.72
C PRO A 155 4.70 4.84 2.43
N LEU A 156 5.52 3.78 2.51
CA LEU A 156 6.31 3.23 1.42
C LEU A 156 6.01 1.76 1.22
N SER A 157 6.27 1.25 0.02
CA SER A 157 6.22 -0.19 -0.25
C SER A 157 7.38 -0.92 0.40
N ASP A 158 7.19 -2.21 0.60
CA ASP A 158 8.21 -3.08 1.13
C ASP A 158 9.40 -3.20 0.17
N PRO A 159 10.62 -3.42 0.70
CA PRO A 159 11.81 -3.53 -0.13
C PRO A 159 11.77 -4.78 -1.02
N GLY A 160 12.26 -4.63 -2.25
CA GLY A 160 12.50 -5.72 -3.18
C GLY A 160 11.26 -6.23 -3.92
N LYS A 161 11.37 -7.45 -4.44
CA LYS A 161 10.32 -8.18 -5.17
C LYS A 161 10.01 -9.45 -4.39
N VAL A 162 8.74 -9.79 -4.26
CA VAL A 162 8.29 -11.04 -3.64
C VAL A 162 8.03 -12.06 -4.74
N ARG A 163 8.74 -13.18 -4.68
CA ARG A 163 8.58 -14.34 -5.58
C ARG A 163 7.46 -15.25 -5.07
N PHE A 164 6.89 -16.06 -5.96
CA PHE A 164 5.75 -16.91 -5.63
C PHE A 164 6.08 -17.95 -4.54
N ASP A 165 7.30 -18.49 -4.51
CA ASP A 165 7.77 -19.43 -3.50
C ASP A 165 7.92 -18.82 -2.10
N GLN A 166 8.07 -17.50 -2.01
CA GLN A 166 8.06 -16.77 -0.74
C GLN A 166 6.65 -16.60 -0.18
N ILE A 167 5.62 -16.67 -1.02
CA ILE A 167 4.22 -16.49 -0.61
C ILE A 167 3.73 -17.74 0.11
N LYS A 168 3.26 -17.56 1.34
CA LYS A 168 2.70 -18.63 2.15
C LYS A 168 1.22 -18.77 1.88
N ARG A 169 0.45 -17.70 2.10
CA ARG A 169 -1.02 -17.73 2.08
C ARG A 169 -1.61 -16.38 1.71
N VAL A 170 -2.90 -16.39 1.36
CA VAL A 170 -3.73 -15.23 1.07
C VAL A 170 -4.82 -15.11 2.13
N LEU A 171 -5.05 -13.91 2.63
CA LEU A 171 -6.10 -13.60 3.60
C LEU A 171 -7.47 -13.67 2.95
N VAL A 172 -8.40 -14.43 3.55
CA VAL A 172 -9.77 -14.59 3.02
C VAL A 172 -10.87 -14.22 3.99
N ALA A 173 -10.58 -14.16 5.30
CA ALA A 173 -11.51 -13.67 6.31
C ALA A 173 -10.76 -13.03 7.47
N VAL A 174 -11.37 -11.98 8.03
CA VAL A 174 -10.93 -11.31 9.27
C VAL A 174 -12.10 -11.31 10.23
N ILE A 175 -11.85 -11.70 11.47
CA ILE A 175 -12.82 -11.76 12.57
C ILE A 175 -12.23 -10.90 13.70
N TYR A 176 -12.98 -9.89 14.13
CA TYR A 176 -12.63 -8.99 15.23
C TYR A 176 -13.37 -9.37 16.50
#